data_AF-A0A7X8U1V0-F1
#
_entry.id   AF-A0A7X8U1V0-F1
#
_cell.length_a   1.000
_cell.length_b   1.000
_cell.length_c   1.000
_cell.angle_alpha   90.00
_cell.angle_beta   90.00
_cell.angle_gamma   90.00
#
_symmetry.space_group_name_H-M   'P 1'
#
loop_
_entity.id
_entity.type
_entity.pdbx_description
1 polymer ?
#
loop_
_entity_poly.entity_id
_entity_poly.type
_entity_poly.pdbx_seq_one_letter_code
_entity_poly.pdbx_strand_id
1 'polypeptide(L)'
;MGYTALNDGIALFRDSINRRRGQLESLEEQKRLKESRVNRLRGQADNLRQVVRLFGMAGEYARQESKDSLERLVTSALTLVFQADHAFHIEYEERGERSEAEFQVSSTYGGDLEVKNDPRESRGGGVVDVISLALRVALLENSRPSMAGPLILDEPGKHVSEQHVLQVAEFLNAVCSSFGRQVIMVTHNQHLAEAGSRSYHVEIRNGESVALRVEKDFWVDDPES
;
A
#
# COMPACT_ATOMS: atom_id res chain seq x y z
N MET A 1 56.79 -53.69 -59.05
CA MET A 1 56.34 -53.73 -57.64
C MET A 1 56.79 -52.52 -56.80
N GLY A 2 57.50 -51.52 -57.34
CA GLY A 2 58.08 -50.42 -56.52
C GLY A 2 57.19 -49.20 -56.24
N TYR A 3 56.10 -48.98 -57.00
CA TYR A 3 55.28 -47.77 -56.88
C TYR A 3 53.96 -47.96 -56.10
N THR A 4 53.56 -49.20 -55.81
CA THR A 4 52.31 -49.51 -55.12
C THR A 4 52.31 -49.00 -53.68
N ALA A 5 53.35 -49.30 -52.91
CA ALA A 5 53.46 -48.83 -51.53
C ALA A 5 53.50 -47.29 -51.40
N LEU A 6 54.11 -46.60 -52.37
CA LEU A 6 54.15 -45.14 -52.41
C LEU A 6 52.78 -44.55 -52.74
N ASN A 7 52.06 -45.12 -53.72
CA ASN A 7 50.71 -44.71 -54.08
C ASN A 7 49.71 -44.96 -52.94
N ASP A 8 49.83 -46.08 -52.23
CA ASP A 8 49.02 -46.39 -51.04
C ASP A 8 49.28 -45.39 -49.90
N GLY A 9 50.55 -45.03 -49.67
CA GLY A 9 50.93 -44.00 -48.70
C GLY A 9 50.36 -42.62 -49.04
N ILE A 10 50.38 -42.23 -50.32
CA ILE A 10 49.78 -40.96 -50.80
C ILE A 10 48.25 -40.98 -50.62
N ALA A 11 47.59 -42.11 -50.89
CA ALA A 11 46.14 -42.25 -50.70
C ALA A 11 45.76 -42.13 -49.22
N LEU A 12 46.45 -42.83 -48.32
CA LEU A 12 46.24 -42.74 -46.88
C LEU A 12 46.47 -41.33 -46.33
N PHE A 13 47.50 -40.63 -46.84
CA PHE A 13 47.78 -39.25 -46.46
C PHE A 13 46.68 -38.29 -46.94
N ARG A 14 46.19 -38.47 -48.17
CA ARG A 14 45.07 -37.70 -48.72
C ARG A 14 43.78 -37.91 -47.91
N ASP A 15 43.47 -39.14 -47.52
CA ASP A 15 42.31 -39.46 -46.69
C ASP A 15 42.43 -38.89 -45.27
N SER A 16 43.65 -38.83 -44.72
CA SER A 16 43.93 -38.17 -43.45
C SER A 16 43.70 -36.65 -43.54
N ILE A 17 44.18 -36.01 -44.62
CA ILE A 17 43.95 -34.58 -44.87
C ILE A 17 42.45 -34.29 -45.03
N ASN A 18 41.73 -35.09 -45.82
CA ASN A 18 40.29 -34.90 -46.03
C ASN A 18 39.50 -35.04 -44.72
N ARG A 19 39.84 -36.04 -43.88
CA ARG A 19 39.22 -36.19 -42.54
C ARG A 19 39.50 -34.99 -41.63
N ARG A 20 40.76 -34.54 -41.54
CA ARG A 20 41.13 -33.39 -40.71
C ARG A 20 40.48 -32.10 -41.19
N ARG A 21 40.35 -31.92 -42.50
CA ARG A 21 39.66 -30.78 -43.10
C ARG A 21 38.16 -30.78 -42.77
N GLY A 22 37.48 -31.92 -42.88
CA GLY A 22 36.07 -32.03 -42.46
C GLY A 22 35.87 -31.79 -40.96
N GLN A 23 36.81 -32.25 -40.12
CA GLN A 23 36.80 -31.94 -38.69
C GLN A 23 36.97 -30.44 -38.43
N LEU A 24 37.87 -29.77 -39.14
CA LEU A 24 38.07 -28.32 -39.06
C LEU A 24 36.79 -27.57 -39.45
N GLU A 25 36.21 -27.89 -40.62
CA GLU A 25 34.97 -27.26 -41.11
C GLU A 25 33.82 -27.44 -40.10
N SER A 26 33.68 -28.64 -39.50
CA SER A 26 32.68 -28.88 -38.46
C SER A 26 32.94 -28.09 -37.17
N LEU A 27 34.19 -27.95 -36.74
CA LEU A 27 34.56 -27.21 -35.54
C LEU A 27 34.37 -25.70 -35.74
N GLU A 28 34.68 -25.19 -36.93
CA GLU A 28 34.44 -23.79 -37.31
C GLU A 28 32.95 -23.45 -37.29
N GLU A 29 32.10 -24.34 -37.82
CA GLU A 29 30.66 -24.14 -37.78
C GLU A 29 30.11 -24.18 -36.34
N GLN A 30 30.57 -25.14 -35.52
CA GLN A 30 30.20 -25.19 -34.10
C GLN A 30 30.64 -23.93 -33.34
N LYS A 31 31.84 -23.41 -33.63
CA LYS A 31 32.35 -22.17 -33.05
C LYS A 31 31.43 -21.01 -33.42
N ARG A 32 31.11 -20.86 -34.71
CA ARG A 32 30.21 -19.80 -35.22
C ARG A 32 28.84 -19.84 -34.55
N LEU A 33 28.24 -21.02 -34.42
CA LEU A 33 26.95 -21.21 -33.75
C LEU A 33 27.01 -20.86 -32.26
N LYS A 34 28.08 -21.26 -31.57
CA LYS A 34 28.29 -20.93 -30.15
C LYS A 34 28.50 -19.43 -29.95
N GLU A 35 29.28 -18.77 -30.80
CA GLU A 35 29.51 -17.32 -30.76
C GLU A 35 28.21 -16.55 -30.98
N SER A 36 27.39 -16.95 -31.96
CA SER A 36 26.06 -16.39 -32.18
C SER A 36 25.15 -16.57 -30.95
N ARG A 37 25.16 -17.76 -30.34
CA ARG A 37 24.42 -18.04 -29.11
C ARG A 37 24.87 -17.16 -27.94
N VAL A 38 26.19 -16.97 -27.77
CA VAL A 38 26.74 -16.09 -26.73
C VAL A 38 26.28 -14.66 -26.93
N ASN A 39 26.33 -14.14 -28.16
CA ASN A 39 25.86 -12.78 -28.46
C ASN A 39 24.36 -12.61 -28.18
N ARG A 40 23.54 -13.59 -28.58
CA ARG A 40 22.10 -13.60 -28.26
C ARG A 40 21.84 -13.59 -26.75
N LEU A 41 22.51 -14.45 -26.00
CA LEU A 41 22.36 -14.53 -24.54
C LEU A 41 22.82 -13.25 -23.84
N ARG A 42 23.89 -12.60 -24.32
CA ARG A 42 24.32 -11.29 -23.81
C ARG A 42 23.24 -10.23 -24.00
N GLY A 43 22.67 -10.14 -25.22
CA GLY A 43 21.56 -9.22 -25.48
C GLY A 43 20.34 -9.48 -24.59
N GLN A 44 20.00 -10.75 -24.34
CA GLN A 44 18.92 -11.12 -23.41
C GLN A 44 19.24 -10.71 -21.97
N ALA A 45 20.47 -10.94 -21.50
CA ALA A 45 20.89 -10.54 -20.17
C ALA A 45 20.83 -9.02 -19.98
N ASP A 46 21.24 -8.25 -20.98
CA ASP A 46 21.18 -6.78 -20.93
C ASP A 46 19.75 -6.26 -20.91
N ASN A 47 18.84 -6.87 -21.67
CA ASN A 47 17.42 -6.56 -21.62
C ASN A 47 16.83 -6.87 -20.23
N LEU A 48 17.10 -8.05 -19.68
CA LEU A 48 16.62 -8.42 -18.33
C LEU A 48 17.15 -7.48 -17.24
N ARG A 49 18.41 -7.02 -17.34
CA ARG A 49 18.95 -6.00 -16.43
C ARG A 49 18.19 -4.68 -16.52
N GLN A 50 17.78 -4.27 -17.72
CA GLN A 50 16.94 -3.07 -17.90
C GLN A 50 15.56 -3.26 -17.27
N VAL A 51 14.93 -4.44 -17.46
CA VAL A 51 13.64 -4.77 -16.84
C VAL A 51 13.73 -4.73 -15.31
N VAL A 52 14.77 -5.31 -14.71
CA VAL A 52 14.97 -5.26 -13.25
C VAL A 52 15.08 -3.82 -12.75
N ARG A 53 15.85 -2.96 -13.45
CA ARG A 53 15.94 -1.54 -13.10
C ARG A 53 14.59 -0.83 -13.21
N LEU A 54 13.83 -1.10 -14.27
CA LEU A 54 12.49 -0.54 -14.47
C LEU A 54 11.54 -0.92 -13.32
N PHE A 55 11.53 -2.19 -12.93
CA PHE A 55 10.71 -2.64 -11.79
C PHE A 55 11.17 -2.07 -10.45
N GLY A 56 12.48 -1.86 -10.26
CA GLY A 56 13.01 -1.13 -9.11
C GLY A 56 12.42 0.27 -9.01
N MET A 57 12.56 1.06 -10.08
CA MET A 57 12.03 2.44 -10.15
C MET A 57 10.51 2.47 -10.01
N ALA A 58 9.78 1.54 -10.63
CA ALA A 58 8.34 1.45 -10.52
C ALA A 58 7.89 1.12 -9.08
N GLY A 59 8.63 0.25 -8.39
CA GLY A 59 8.36 -0.10 -7.00
C GLY A 59 8.64 1.06 -6.04
N GLU A 60 9.73 1.80 -6.24
CA GLU A 60 10.03 3.03 -5.48
C GLU A 60 8.95 4.08 -5.68
N TYR A 61 8.57 4.35 -6.94
CA TYR A 61 7.50 5.28 -7.27
C TYR A 61 6.17 4.89 -6.64
N ALA A 62 5.78 3.61 -6.73
CA ALA A 62 4.54 3.12 -6.14
C ALA A 62 4.51 3.25 -4.61
N ARG A 63 5.66 3.04 -3.93
CA ARG A 63 5.77 3.26 -2.48
C ARG A 63 5.62 4.73 -2.12
N GLN A 64 6.26 5.63 -2.87
CA GLN A 64 6.15 7.06 -2.64
C GLN A 64 4.72 7.57 -2.86
N GLU A 65 4.07 7.20 -3.96
CA GLU A 65 2.66 7.55 -4.21
C GLU A 65 1.73 7.03 -3.11
N SER A 66 1.96 5.80 -2.64
CA SER A 66 1.18 5.23 -1.54
C SER A 66 1.38 6.02 -0.25
N LYS A 67 2.64 6.36 0.08
CA LYS A 67 2.98 7.19 1.24
C LYS A 67 2.29 8.56 1.16
N ASP A 68 2.43 9.28 0.05
CA ASP A 68 1.86 10.62 -0.14
C ASP A 68 0.33 10.60 -0.07
N SER A 69 -0.31 9.52 -0.54
CA SER A 69 -1.75 9.34 -0.43
C SER A 69 -2.21 9.12 1.02
N LEU A 70 -1.50 8.25 1.76
CA LEU A 70 -1.77 8.02 3.18
C LEU A 70 -1.58 9.30 4.01
N GLU A 71 -0.46 10.00 3.80
CA GLU A 71 -0.13 11.24 4.50
C GLU A 71 -1.19 12.32 4.28
N ARG A 72 -1.62 12.53 3.03
CA ARG A 72 -2.66 13.52 2.70
C ARG A 72 -4.00 13.19 3.36
N LEU A 73 -4.42 11.93 3.35
CA LEU A 73 -5.71 11.55 3.94
C LEU A 73 -5.71 11.70 5.45
N VAL A 74 -4.66 11.19 6.13
CA VAL A 74 -4.55 11.28 7.59
C VAL A 74 -4.39 12.73 8.03
N THR A 75 -3.59 13.53 7.31
CA THR A 75 -3.48 14.98 7.55
C THR A 75 -4.84 15.65 7.43
N SER A 76 -5.60 15.38 6.36
CA SER A 76 -6.94 15.95 6.17
C SER A 76 -7.90 15.58 7.30
N ALA A 77 -7.83 14.32 7.78
CA ALA A 77 -8.65 13.87 8.91
C ALA A 77 -8.28 14.61 10.21
N LEU A 78 -6.99 14.76 10.49
CA LEU A 78 -6.51 15.48 11.67
C LEU A 78 -6.91 16.96 11.63
N THR A 79 -6.72 17.63 10.50
CA THR A 79 -7.12 19.03 10.32
C THR A 79 -8.62 19.20 10.49
N LEU A 80 -9.44 18.29 9.95
CA LEU A 80 -10.90 18.34 10.08
C LEU A 80 -11.36 18.17 11.53
N VAL A 81 -10.81 17.16 12.24
CA VAL A 81 -11.27 16.83 13.60
C VAL A 81 -10.80 17.86 14.64
N PHE A 82 -9.53 18.27 14.57
CA PHE A 82 -8.92 19.12 15.58
C PHE A 82 -8.88 20.60 15.21
N GLN A 83 -9.26 20.96 13.97
CA GLN A 83 -9.26 22.34 13.46
C GLN A 83 -7.90 23.04 13.68
N ALA A 84 -6.83 22.27 13.57
CA ALA A 84 -5.46 22.71 13.81
C ALA A 84 -4.56 22.31 12.63
N ASP A 85 -3.43 23.00 12.51
CA ASP A 85 -2.40 22.76 11.49
C ASP A 85 -1.57 21.52 11.85
N HIS A 86 -2.23 20.37 11.94
CA HIS A 86 -1.59 19.08 12.09
C HIS A 86 -1.22 18.51 10.72
N ALA A 87 0.01 18.01 10.58
CA ALA A 87 0.41 17.22 9.42
C ALA A 87 0.93 15.85 9.86
N PHE A 88 0.51 14.82 9.14
CA PHE A 88 0.92 13.44 9.39
C PHE A 88 2.01 13.04 8.42
N HIS A 89 3.08 12.44 8.95
CA HIS A 89 4.25 12.01 8.21
C HIS A 89 4.56 10.54 8.50
N ILE A 90 4.99 9.82 7.48
CA ILE A 90 5.49 8.45 7.55
C ILE A 90 6.98 8.48 7.24
N GLU A 91 7.83 8.27 8.24
CA GLU A 91 9.28 8.18 8.04
C GLU A 91 9.69 6.71 7.93
N TYR A 92 10.47 6.38 6.90
CA TYR A 92 11.01 5.03 6.74
C TYR A 92 12.39 4.99 7.39
N GLU A 93 12.53 4.23 8.48
CA GLU A 93 13.83 3.96 9.09
C GLU A 93 14.39 2.63 8.55
N GLU A 94 15.65 2.65 8.14
CA GLU A 94 16.39 1.44 7.82
C GLU A 94 17.03 0.87 9.10
N ARG A 95 16.33 -0.07 9.75
CA ARG A 95 16.87 -0.82 10.89
C ARG A 95 17.37 -2.18 10.43
N GLY A 96 18.63 -2.22 9.97
CA GLY A 96 19.28 -3.45 9.52
C GLY A 96 18.68 -3.98 8.21
N GLU A 97 18.19 -5.23 8.20
CA GLU A 97 17.54 -5.84 7.02
C GLU A 97 16.04 -5.51 6.89
N ARG A 98 15.47 -4.72 7.81
CA ARG A 98 14.05 -4.35 7.81
C ARG A 98 13.88 -2.85 7.65
N SER A 99 13.02 -2.47 6.70
CA SER A 99 12.48 -1.12 6.62
C SER A 99 11.28 -1.04 7.58
N GLU A 100 11.40 -0.23 8.62
CA GLU A 100 10.32 0.07 9.55
C GLU A 100 9.70 1.42 9.18
N ALA A 101 8.38 1.55 9.33
CA ALA A 101 7.68 2.81 9.11
C ALA A 101 7.30 3.41 10.47
N GLU A 102 7.78 4.60 10.74
CA GLU A 102 7.44 5.38 11.92
C GLU A 102 6.45 6.49 11.57
N PHE A 103 5.49 6.71 12.46
CA PHE A 103 4.45 7.72 12.28
C PHE A 103 4.77 8.93 13.14
N GLN A 104 4.78 10.11 12.52
CA GLN A 104 5.01 11.37 13.20
C GLN A 104 3.86 12.34 12.90
N VAL A 105 3.53 13.16 13.89
CA VAL A 105 2.59 14.28 13.72
C VAL A 105 3.33 15.56 13.99
N SER A 106 3.30 16.48 13.03
CA SER A 106 3.80 17.83 13.20
C SER A 106 2.65 18.79 13.50
N SER A 107 2.95 19.88 14.22
CA SER A 107 1.99 20.94 14.50
C SER A 107 2.70 22.28 14.49
N THR A 108 2.10 23.28 13.85
CA THR A 108 2.64 24.63 13.79
C THR A 108 2.10 25.46 14.96
N TYR A 109 3.00 25.94 15.82
CA TYR A 109 2.66 26.88 16.89
C TYR A 109 3.14 28.29 16.52
N GLY A 110 2.22 29.25 16.52
CA GLY A 110 2.55 30.66 16.31
C GLY A 110 3.06 30.99 14.89
N GLY A 111 2.77 30.15 13.90
CA GLY A 111 3.10 30.37 12.48
C GLY A 111 4.48 29.85 12.05
N ASP A 112 5.47 29.80 12.95
CA ASP A 112 6.87 29.51 12.57
C ASP A 112 7.49 28.29 13.26
N LEU A 113 6.95 27.83 14.40
CA LEU A 113 7.53 26.70 15.15
C LEU A 113 6.80 25.40 14.85
N GLU A 114 7.40 24.56 14.02
CA GLU A 114 6.92 23.19 13.77
C GLU A 114 7.49 22.24 14.84
N VAL A 115 6.60 21.58 15.60
CA VAL A 115 6.98 20.55 16.56
C VAL A 115 6.52 19.20 16.06
N LYS A 116 7.46 18.28 15.83
CA LYS A 116 7.22 16.90 15.42
C LYS A 116 7.33 15.96 16.61
N ASN A 117 6.32 15.13 16.83
CA ASN A 117 6.34 14.13 17.89
C ASN A 117 5.68 12.82 17.44
N ASP A 118 5.99 11.73 18.14
CA ASP A 118 5.22 10.49 18.05
C ASP A 118 3.80 10.76 18.59
N PRO A 119 2.73 10.43 17.83
CA PRO A 119 1.36 10.61 18.26
C PRO A 119 1.03 9.87 19.58
N ARG A 120 1.69 8.74 19.85
CA ARG A 120 1.50 7.92 21.06
C ARG A 120 2.04 8.60 22.32
N GLU A 121 3.14 9.34 22.20
CA GLU A 121 3.83 9.92 23.35
C GLU A 121 3.29 11.30 23.75
N SER A 122 2.74 12.04 22.80
CA SER A 122 2.62 13.51 22.96
C SER A 122 1.22 14.09 22.77
N ARG A 123 0.26 13.34 22.20
CA ARG A 123 -1.03 13.92 21.76
C ARG A 123 -2.29 13.23 22.30
N GLY A 124 -2.13 12.26 23.22
CA GLY A 124 -3.24 11.59 23.90
C GLY A 124 -4.02 10.59 23.03
N GLY A 125 -4.96 9.86 23.65
CA GLY A 125 -5.70 8.79 22.97
C GLY A 125 -6.56 9.25 21.78
N GLY A 126 -7.13 10.46 21.84
CA GLY A 126 -8.00 10.98 20.79
C GLY A 126 -7.30 11.17 19.44
N VAL A 127 -6.07 11.70 19.42
CA VAL A 127 -5.30 11.86 18.18
C VAL A 127 -4.94 10.50 17.59
N VAL A 128 -4.55 9.53 18.44
CA VAL A 128 -4.26 8.15 18.01
C VAL A 128 -5.49 7.47 17.41
N ASP A 129 -6.67 7.66 18.00
CA ASP A 129 -7.93 7.11 17.48
C ASP A 129 -8.27 7.67 16.09
N VAL A 130 -8.14 8.98 15.89
CA VAL A 130 -8.38 9.64 14.60
C VAL A 130 -7.39 9.16 13.54
N ILE A 131 -6.10 9.07 13.87
CA ILE A 131 -5.07 8.53 12.97
C ILE A 131 -5.39 7.08 12.61
N SER A 132 -5.75 6.25 13.59
CA SER A 132 -6.10 4.85 13.35
C SER A 132 -7.29 4.72 12.42
N LEU A 133 -8.33 5.54 12.63
CA LEU A 133 -9.53 5.55 11.80
C LEU A 133 -9.21 6.01 10.37
N ALA A 134 -8.47 7.11 10.22
CA ALA A 134 -8.08 7.64 8.92
C ALA A 134 -7.19 6.66 8.15
N LEU A 135 -6.22 6.01 8.81
CA LEU A 135 -5.38 4.98 8.20
C LEU A 135 -6.21 3.79 7.72
N ARG A 136 -7.22 3.32 8.48
CA ARG A 136 -8.11 2.25 8.01
C ARG A 136 -8.84 2.64 6.74
N VAL A 137 -9.39 3.85 6.68
CA VAL A 137 -10.03 4.38 5.46
C VAL A 137 -9.02 4.44 4.33
N ALA A 138 -7.83 4.99 4.57
CA ALA A 138 -6.81 5.15 3.54
C ALA A 138 -6.34 3.80 2.98
N LEU A 139 -6.18 2.78 3.82
CA LEU A 139 -5.85 1.43 3.39
C LEU A 139 -6.98 0.79 2.57
N LEU A 140 -8.24 1.00 2.97
CA LEU A 140 -9.39 0.51 2.21
C LEU A 140 -9.47 1.14 0.82
N GLU A 141 -9.29 2.46 0.72
CA GLU A 141 -9.40 3.22 -0.54
C GLU A 141 -8.19 3.04 -1.47
N ASN A 142 -6.98 2.93 -0.92
CA ASN A 142 -5.76 2.79 -1.72
C ASN A 142 -5.40 1.32 -2.02
N SER A 143 -6.12 0.36 -1.45
CA SER A 143 -5.87 -1.07 -1.72
C SER A 143 -6.05 -1.45 -3.19
N ARG A 144 -5.12 -2.26 -3.70
CA ARG A 144 -5.19 -2.86 -5.04
C ARG A 144 -4.98 -4.37 -4.92
N PRO A 145 -5.97 -5.20 -5.31
CA PRO A 145 -7.29 -4.86 -5.85
C PRO A 145 -8.16 -4.11 -4.83
N SER A 146 -9.15 -3.36 -5.31
CA SER A 146 -10.03 -2.53 -4.46
C SER A 146 -10.79 -3.40 -3.45
N MET A 147 -10.68 -3.06 -2.16
CA MET A 147 -11.50 -3.68 -1.12
C MET A 147 -12.92 -3.12 -1.12
N ALA A 148 -13.85 -3.89 -1.66
CA ALA A 148 -15.28 -3.60 -1.62
C ALA A 148 -15.89 -3.89 -0.23
N GLY A 149 -17.07 -3.35 0.02
CA GLY A 149 -17.83 -3.57 1.26
C GLY A 149 -17.80 -2.40 2.24
N PRO A 150 -18.54 -2.49 3.34
CA PRO A 150 -18.68 -1.40 4.31
C PRO A 150 -17.44 -1.26 5.21
N LEU A 151 -17.26 -0.06 5.75
CA LEU A 151 -16.42 0.17 6.91
C LEU A 151 -17.26 -0.08 8.17
N ILE A 152 -16.91 -1.12 8.95
CA ILE A 152 -17.57 -1.45 10.20
C ILE A 152 -16.74 -0.91 11.37
N LEU A 153 -17.37 -0.13 12.24
CA LEU A 153 -16.73 0.52 13.38
C LEU A 153 -17.44 0.14 14.69
N ASP A 154 -16.67 -0.16 15.72
CA ASP A 154 -17.17 -0.40 17.06
C ASP A 154 -16.60 0.69 17.98
N GLU A 155 -17.46 1.55 18.49
CA GLU A 155 -17.15 2.73 19.29
C GLU A 155 -16.03 3.62 18.69
N PRO A 156 -16.23 4.16 17.45
CA PRO A 156 -15.23 5.01 16.83
C PRO A 156 -15.03 6.30 17.64
N GLY A 157 -13.76 6.73 17.78
CA GLY A 157 -13.44 7.99 18.46
C GLY A 157 -13.64 7.97 19.97
N LYS A 158 -13.66 6.79 20.62
CA LYS A 158 -13.86 6.64 22.07
C LYS A 158 -12.97 7.53 22.94
N HIS A 159 -11.72 7.79 22.52
CA HIS A 159 -10.79 8.63 23.27
C HIS A 159 -10.79 10.11 22.83
N VAL A 160 -11.66 10.47 21.88
CA VAL A 160 -11.85 11.85 21.42
C VAL A 160 -12.77 12.56 22.41
N SER A 161 -12.43 13.79 22.79
CA SER A 161 -13.26 14.57 23.71
C SER A 161 -14.58 14.99 23.05
N GLU A 162 -15.64 15.16 23.85
CA GLU A 162 -17.00 15.49 23.38
C GLU A 162 -17.03 16.67 22.38
N GLN A 163 -16.19 17.69 22.60
CA GLN A 163 -16.10 18.86 21.71
C GLN A 163 -15.62 18.55 20.28
N HIS A 164 -14.98 17.39 20.06
CA HIS A 164 -14.42 16.94 18.79
C HIS A 164 -15.22 15.78 18.17
N VAL A 165 -16.18 15.21 18.91
CA VAL A 165 -16.96 14.05 18.45
C VAL A 165 -17.81 14.41 17.22
N LEU A 166 -18.37 15.63 17.18
CA LEU A 166 -19.14 16.10 16.02
C LEU A 166 -18.28 16.11 14.75
N GLN A 167 -17.01 16.54 14.85
CA GLN A 167 -16.08 16.61 13.74
C GLN A 167 -15.61 15.21 13.32
N VAL A 168 -15.53 14.24 14.24
CA VAL A 168 -15.36 12.82 13.87
C VAL A 168 -16.55 12.33 13.03
N ALA A 169 -17.77 12.74 13.38
CA ALA A 169 -18.97 12.41 12.61
C ALA A 169 -18.95 13.07 11.22
N GLU A 170 -18.52 14.33 11.12
CA GLU A 170 -18.30 15.02 9.86
C GLU A 170 -17.25 14.31 8.99
N PHE A 171 -16.15 13.87 9.60
CA PHE A 171 -15.12 13.08 8.92
C PHE A 171 -15.71 11.79 8.33
N LEU A 172 -16.47 11.02 9.11
CA LEU A 172 -17.12 9.80 8.62
C LEU A 172 -18.12 10.07 7.49
N ASN A 173 -18.88 11.17 7.57
CA ASN A 173 -19.78 11.60 6.50
C ASN A 173 -19.04 12.03 5.23
N ALA A 174 -17.89 12.69 5.37
CA ALA A 174 -17.02 13.05 4.26
C ALA A 174 -16.45 11.79 3.57
N VAL A 175 -16.08 10.76 4.34
CA VAL A 175 -15.66 9.46 3.81
C VAL A 175 -16.78 8.81 3.01
N CYS A 176 -18.00 8.74 3.55
CA CYS A 176 -19.17 8.21 2.85
C CYS A 176 -19.42 8.94 1.52
N SER A 177 -19.37 10.28 1.54
CA SER A 177 -19.73 11.12 0.39
C SER A 177 -18.64 11.14 -0.69
N SER A 178 -17.37 11.11 -0.29
CA SER A 178 -16.23 11.21 -1.20
C SER A 178 -15.92 9.87 -1.88
N PHE A 179 -16.01 8.77 -1.13
CA PHE A 179 -15.62 7.44 -1.62
C PHE A 179 -16.82 6.54 -1.94
N GLY A 180 -18.04 6.97 -1.62
CA GLY A 180 -19.24 6.14 -1.78
C GLY A 180 -19.26 4.90 -0.88
N ARG A 181 -18.43 4.89 0.18
CA ARG A 181 -18.33 3.74 1.10
C ARG A 181 -19.42 3.82 2.16
N GLN A 182 -20.11 2.70 2.38
CA GLN A 182 -21.04 2.57 3.50
C GLN A 182 -20.27 2.47 4.81
N VAL A 183 -20.62 3.28 5.80
CA VAL A 183 -20.15 3.14 7.18
C VAL A 183 -21.27 2.52 8.03
N ILE A 184 -20.93 1.49 8.80
CA ILE A 184 -21.79 0.88 9.81
C ILE A 184 -21.06 1.04 11.13
N MET A 185 -21.68 1.67 12.12
CA MET A 185 -21.04 1.87 13.41
C MET A 185 -21.95 1.50 14.57
N VAL A 186 -21.35 0.98 15.62
CA VAL A 186 -21.97 0.77 16.93
C VAL A 186 -21.39 1.81 17.87
N THR A 187 -22.25 2.58 18.55
CA THR A 187 -21.79 3.56 19.54
C THR A 187 -22.87 3.89 20.57
N HIS A 188 -22.42 4.24 21.78
CA HIS A 188 -23.25 4.88 22.80
C HIS A 188 -23.21 6.42 22.74
N ASN A 189 -22.34 7.02 21.92
CA ASN A 189 -22.29 8.48 21.78
C ASN A 189 -23.44 8.97 20.88
N GLN A 190 -24.29 9.83 21.44
CA GLN A 190 -25.49 10.31 20.77
C GLN A 190 -25.18 11.17 19.53
N HIS A 191 -24.16 12.02 19.58
CA HIS A 191 -23.77 12.86 18.43
C HIS A 191 -23.34 12.01 17.22
N LEU A 192 -22.59 10.94 17.45
CA LEU A 192 -22.25 9.99 16.39
C LEU A 192 -23.49 9.25 15.89
N ALA A 193 -24.32 8.73 16.81
CA ALA A 193 -25.54 8.01 16.44
C ALA A 193 -26.48 8.84 15.55
N GLU A 194 -26.64 10.14 15.83
CA GLU A 194 -27.52 11.05 15.10
C GLU A 194 -26.96 11.49 13.74
N ALA A 195 -25.63 11.51 13.59
CA ALA A 195 -24.96 11.86 12.34
C ALA A 195 -25.23 10.84 11.21
N GLY A 196 -25.58 9.61 11.57
CA GLY A 196 -25.92 8.57 10.60
C GLY A 196 -27.10 8.94 9.70
N SER A 197 -27.09 8.44 8.46
CA SER A 197 -28.25 8.55 7.58
C SER A 197 -29.43 7.71 8.09
N ARG A 198 -29.14 6.65 8.85
CA ARG A 198 -30.11 5.80 9.55
C ARG A 198 -29.51 5.40 10.89
N SER A 199 -30.34 5.42 11.93
CA SER A 199 -29.92 5.11 13.29
C SER A 199 -30.92 4.14 13.92
N TYR A 200 -30.39 3.18 14.67
CA TYR A 200 -31.18 2.19 15.38
C TYR A 200 -30.75 2.16 16.83
N HIS A 201 -31.71 2.27 17.74
CA HIS A 201 -31.51 2.03 19.15
C HIS A 201 -31.74 0.54 19.43
N VAL A 202 -30.81 -0.10 20.13
CA VAL A 202 -30.90 -1.53 20.47
C VAL A 202 -31.03 -1.65 21.98
N GLU A 203 -32.08 -2.34 22.42
CA GLU A 203 -32.34 -2.60 23.84
C GLU A 203 -32.73 -4.07 24.07
N ILE A 204 -32.63 -4.53 25.32
CA ILE A 204 -33.04 -5.89 25.69
C ILE A 204 -34.45 -5.82 26.29
N ARG A 205 -35.42 -6.50 25.67
CA ARG A 205 -36.78 -6.68 26.19
C ARG A 205 -37.04 -8.16 26.42
N ASN A 206 -37.38 -8.53 27.65
CA ASN A 206 -37.66 -9.93 28.05
C ASN A 206 -36.55 -10.94 27.65
N GLY A 207 -35.28 -10.50 27.67
CA GLY A 207 -34.14 -11.34 27.31
C GLY A 207 -33.85 -11.42 25.79
N GLU A 208 -34.61 -10.71 24.95
CA GLU A 208 -34.40 -10.63 23.51
C GLU A 208 -33.90 -9.23 23.11
N SER A 209 -32.92 -9.16 22.21
CA SER A 209 -32.45 -7.88 21.65
C SER A 209 -33.44 -7.36 20.63
N VAL A 210 -33.98 -6.17 20.86
CA VAL A 210 -34.93 -5.48 19.97
C VAL A 210 -34.27 -4.23 19.42
N ALA A 211 -34.27 -4.09 18.08
CA ALA A 211 -33.75 -2.92 17.39
C ALA A 211 -34.90 -2.01 16.93
N LEU A 212 -34.92 -0.78 17.42
CA LEU A 212 -35.91 0.25 17.10
C LEU A 212 -35.26 1.32 16.24
N ARG A 213 -35.88 1.65 15.10
CA ARG A 213 -35.40 2.75 14.26
C ARG A 213 -35.68 4.07 14.97
N VAL A 214 -34.67 4.93 15.06
CA VAL A 214 -34.83 6.30 15.56
C VAL A 214 -35.26 7.19 14.39
N GLU A 215 -36.38 7.89 14.54
CA GLU A 215 -36.80 8.94 13.60
C GLU A 215 -36.10 10.24 13.97
N LYS A 216 -35.58 10.99 12.96
CA LYS A 216 -34.72 12.17 13.18
C LYS A 216 -35.42 13.38 13.84
N ASP A 217 -36.72 13.30 14.10
CA ASP A 217 -37.55 14.43 14.57
C ASP A 217 -38.15 14.26 15.99
N PHE A 218 -37.71 13.28 16.80
CA PHE A 218 -38.40 12.91 18.06
C PHE A 218 -37.57 13.01 19.36
N TRP A 219 -36.63 13.95 19.45
CA TRP A 219 -36.11 14.42 20.74
C TRP A 219 -36.40 15.90 20.90
N VAL A 220 -37.67 16.23 21.18
CA VAL A 220 -37.95 17.41 21.99
C VAL A 220 -37.59 16.98 23.40
N ASP A 221 -36.64 17.69 24.03
CA ASP A 221 -36.32 17.56 25.46
C ASP A 221 -37.62 17.33 26.23
N ASP A 222 -37.72 16.21 26.96
CA ASP A 222 -38.72 16.10 28.02
C ASP A 222 -38.11 16.83 29.23
N PRO A 223 -38.53 18.06 29.54
CA PRO A 223 -37.96 18.82 30.62
C PRO A 223 -38.75 18.47 31.88
N GLU A 224 -38.70 17.22 32.33
CA GLU A 224 -39.05 16.80 33.70
C GLU A 224 -38.92 15.27 33.90
N SER A 225 -37.77 14.83 34.42
CA SER A 225 -37.67 13.68 35.34
C SER A 225 -36.42 13.78 36.21
#